data_AF-A0A1Z9KHB7-F1
#
_entry.id   AF-A0A1Z9KHB7-F1
#
_cell.length_a   1.000
_cell.length_b   1.000
_cell.length_c   1.000
_cell.angle_alpha   90.00
_cell.angle_beta   90.00
_cell.angle_gamma   90.00
#
_symmetry.space_group_name_H-M   'P 1'
#
loop_
_entity.id
_entity.type
_entity.pdbx_description
1 polymer ?
#
loop_
_entity_poly.entity_id
_entity_poly.type
_entity_poly.pdbx_seq_one_letter_code
_entity_poly.pdbx_strand_id
1 'polypeptide(L)'
;MEEMLPSTQTLSFLEKIPRSTVTNADPEKITVSIAHETFSDATSDFHIDCNRPSLKKTLRTLQDSIQEFDQITQHIVDCGFEENTVYSITLRETDPTRSDREGSHKFSTGTASNNLLSVQDTLVLQQEDIAELFVSYINGALITKTGMPRIIQDIILQPVLGVADQFWSTLVNPTPLYDVVSERVLYESQDPLGNPSTDLTGLISYPLVDAEDNFAPRNQMILLSHATGSSPSELDLEDAWFIIANHLASRGYLVIAPDNYGNDPNSIENETYLLSFQTAINSLDLLRLGLESYSTIYTGNEITLIGYSQGGHSAVGILSLAQLKFKDLNFSQSYIGGGPLNLYGTFKGVLENLNGNCQETGYCELIDSSTSEPFATDRILPGFLQYSDTGLTKDDLIEDDRLARDFIDRFLEMDPAYEKLRGLLEINSFTNIKNPDNFFAPGTNINFYHSEFDRLVPVANAEEFVELFSEHVNLNFDDSECNSNSFKLISEATDKAGIVHTLCALNVFDTIMNELR
;
A
#
# COMPACT_ATOMS: atom_id res chain seq x y z
N MET A 1 -7.34 56.63 1.29
CA MET A 1 -6.58 55.44 1.71
C MET A 1 -7.34 54.30 1.07
N GLU A 2 -6.94 53.96 -0.16
CA GLU A 2 -7.53 52.89 -0.94
C GLU A 2 -7.10 51.60 -0.24
N GLU A 3 -8.05 50.89 0.37
CA GLU A 3 -7.81 49.51 0.82
C GLU A 3 -7.48 48.70 -0.43
N MET A 4 -6.19 48.40 -0.60
CA MET A 4 -5.78 47.35 -1.52
C MET A 4 -6.43 46.06 -1.01
N LEU A 5 -7.45 45.59 -1.73
CA LEU A 5 -7.96 44.23 -1.56
C LEU A 5 -6.76 43.27 -1.63
N PRO A 6 -6.58 42.35 -0.66
CA PRO A 6 -5.52 41.37 -0.74
C PRO A 6 -5.67 40.61 -2.07
N SER A 7 -4.65 40.65 -2.91
CA SER A 7 -4.64 39.94 -4.19
C SER A 7 -4.71 38.44 -3.91
N THR A 8 -5.75 37.76 -4.39
CA THR A 8 -5.87 36.30 -4.32
C THR A 8 -4.64 35.66 -4.98
N GLN A 9 -3.97 34.79 -4.24
CA GLN A 9 -2.78 34.07 -4.72
C GLN A 9 -3.18 32.77 -5.40
N THR A 10 -2.34 32.27 -6.30
CA THR A 10 -2.57 30.96 -6.94
C THR A 10 -2.21 29.84 -5.96
N LEU A 11 -3.11 28.88 -5.80
CA LEU A 11 -2.87 27.66 -5.05
C LEU A 11 -2.10 26.65 -5.90
N SER A 12 -1.02 26.11 -5.36
CA SER A 12 -0.22 25.05 -6.00
C SER A 12 -0.72 23.68 -5.52
N PHE A 13 -0.92 22.76 -6.46
CA PHE A 13 -1.32 21.39 -6.16
C PHE A 13 -0.09 20.49 -6.09
N LEU A 14 -0.01 19.65 -5.06
CA LEU A 14 0.96 18.57 -4.94
C LEU A 14 0.52 17.36 -5.77
N GLU A 15 -0.76 17.02 -5.73
CA GLU A 15 -1.34 15.89 -6.45
C GLU A 15 -2.61 16.32 -7.19
N LYS A 16 -2.75 15.85 -8.44
CA LYS A 16 -3.95 16.04 -9.27
C LYS A 16 -4.25 14.77 -10.06
N ILE A 17 -5.14 13.96 -9.53
CA ILE A 17 -5.64 12.75 -10.20
C ILE A 17 -7.15 12.91 -10.34
N PRO A 18 -7.71 12.84 -11.57
CA PRO A 18 -7.03 12.73 -12.86
C PRO A 18 -6.14 13.95 -13.18
N ARG A 19 -5.13 13.78 -14.05
CA ARG A 19 -4.36 14.89 -14.59
C ARG A 19 -5.21 15.74 -15.54
N SER A 20 -4.78 16.99 -15.75
CA SER A 20 -5.53 17.92 -16.61
C SER A 20 -5.51 17.53 -18.10
N THR A 21 -4.61 16.61 -18.46
CA THR A 21 -4.50 16.03 -19.80
C THR A 21 -5.46 14.86 -20.03
N VAL A 22 -6.13 14.35 -18.98
CA VAL A 22 -7.08 13.25 -19.11
C VAL A 22 -8.38 13.77 -19.68
N THR A 23 -8.73 13.28 -20.88
CA THR A 23 -9.94 13.69 -21.62
C THR A 23 -11.00 12.62 -21.72
N ASN A 24 -10.73 11.41 -21.23
CA ASN A 24 -11.56 10.23 -21.39
C ASN A 24 -11.54 9.33 -20.15
N ALA A 25 -11.49 9.91 -18.94
CA ALA A 25 -11.60 9.15 -17.70
C ALA A 25 -12.85 8.27 -17.71
N ASP A 26 -12.77 7.04 -17.19
CA ASP A 26 -13.95 6.20 -17.09
C ASP A 26 -14.88 6.72 -15.97
N PRO A 27 -16.12 7.16 -16.28
CA PRO A 27 -17.02 7.72 -15.28
C PRO A 27 -17.45 6.73 -14.19
N GLU A 28 -17.38 5.41 -14.40
CA GLU A 28 -17.76 4.40 -13.39
C GLU A 28 -16.60 3.99 -12.48
N LYS A 29 -15.36 4.20 -12.91
CA LYS A 29 -14.15 3.80 -12.18
C LYS A 29 -13.45 4.97 -11.52
N ILE A 30 -13.53 6.15 -12.12
CA ILE A 30 -12.68 7.26 -11.72
C ILE A 30 -12.96 7.73 -10.29
N THR A 31 -11.89 7.84 -9.51
CA THR A 31 -11.83 8.54 -8.24
C THR A 31 -10.85 9.69 -8.36
N VAL A 32 -11.26 10.82 -7.83
CA VAL A 32 -10.49 12.06 -7.85
C VAL A 32 -9.67 12.16 -6.57
N SER A 33 -8.39 12.50 -6.69
CA SER A 33 -7.54 12.90 -5.56
C SER A 33 -6.85 14.23 -5.87
N ILE A 34 -7.05 15.21 -4.99
CA ILE A 34 -6.46 16.54 -5.07
C ILE A 34 -5.76 16.84 -3.75
N ALA A 35 -4.45 17.04 -3.79
CA ALA A 35 -3.66 17.41 -2.61
C ALA A 35 -2.96 18.75 -2.80
N HIS A 36 -2.85 19.53 -1.73
CA HIS A 36 -2.16 20.81 -1.71
C HIS A 36 -1.62 21.14 -0.32
N GLU A 37 -0.59 21.98 -0.28
CA GLU A 37 -0.07 22.55 0.97
C GLU A 37 -1.00 23.65 1.48
N THR A 38 -1.20 23.70 2.79
CA THR A 38 -2.07 24.64 3.51
C THR A 38 -1.43 25.08 4.82
N PHE A 39 -1.96 26.15 5.40
CA PHE A 39 -1.69 26.54 6.78
C PHE A 39 -2.68 25.90 7.75
N SER A 40 -2.26 25.70 9.00
CA SER A 40 -3.08 25.12 10.06
C SER A 40 -4.32 25.91 10.43
N ASP A 41 -4.24 27.23 10.33
CA ASP A 41 -5.35 28.14 10.62
C ASP A 41 -6.22 28.42 9.38
N ALA A 42 -5.86 27.86 8.22
CA ALA A 42 -6.60 28.07 6.99
C ALA A 42 -7.80 27.13 6.87
N THR A 43 -8.84 27.61 6.18
CA THR A 43 -10.02 26.82 5.85
C THR A 43 -10.11 26.61 4.34
N SER A 44 -10.33 25.36 3.94
CA SER A 44 -10.41 24.94 2.52
C SER A 44 -11.87 24.71 2.13
N ASP A 45 -12.34 25.46 1.13
CA ASP A 45 -13.61 25.26 0.44
C ASP A 45 -13.34 24.51 -0.88
N PHE A 46 -13.70 23.23 -0.90
CA PHE A 46 -13.49 22.34 -2.03
C PHE A 46 -14.82 22.10 -2.74
N HIS A 47 -14.88 22.41 -4.03
CA HIS A 47 -16.07 22.23 -4.85
C HIS A 47 -15.74 21.43 -6.12
N ILE A 48 -16.57 20.43 -6.37
CA ILE A 48 -16.59 19.64 -7.61
C ILE A 48 -18.04 19.52 -8.06
N ASP A 49 -18.28 19.79 -9.34
CA ASP A 49 -19.61 19.75 -9.94
C ASP A 49 -19.99 18.33 -10.38
N CYS A 50 -20.21 17.43 -9.40
CA CYS A 50 -20.57 16.03 -9.66
C CYS A 50 -21.84 15.62 -8.90
N ASN A 51 -22.51 14.57 -9.38
CA ASN A 51 -23.69 14.03 -8.71
C ASN A 51 -23.30 13.21 -7.46
N ARG A 52 -23.93 13.51 -6.32
CA ARG A 52 -23.81 12.76 -5.04
C ARG A 52 -22.36 12.53 -4.60
N PRO A 53 -21.55 13.59 -4.41
CA PRO A 53 -20.17 13.44 -3.99
C PRO A 53 -20.07 12.72 -2.65
N SER A 54 -19.27 11.64 -2.62
CA SER A 54 -18.67 11.12 -1.40
C SER A 54 -17.30 11.77 -1.30
N LEU A 55 -17.08 12.62 -0.30
CA LEU A 55 -15.83 13.34 -0.11
C LEU A 55 -15.16 12.86 1.18
N LYS A 56 -13.90 12.45 1.05
CA LYS A 56 -12.99 12.27 2.17
C LYS A 56 -11.97 13.41 2.18
N LYS A 57 -11.82 14.06 3.33
CA LYS A 57 -10.78 15.06 3.57
C LYS A 57 -9.77 14.48 4.56
N THR A 58 -8.51 14.44 4.15
CA THR A 58 -7.39 14.03 5.00
C THR A 58 -6.50 15.25 5.25
N LEU A 59 -6.20 15.52 6.51
CA LEU A 59 -5.27 16.57 6.93
C LEU A 59 -3.98 15.90 7.40
N ARG A 60 -2.83 16.44 7.00
CA ARG A 60 -1.51 15.92 7.35
C ARG A 60 -0.62 17.02 7.87
N THR A 61 0.22 16.72 8.84
CA THR A 61 1.33 17.59 9.23
C THR A 61 2.43 17.48 8.17
N LEU A 62 3.01 18.62 7.80
CA LEU A 62 4.21 18.69 6.97
C LEU A 62 5.42 18.82 7.89
N GLN A 63 6.31 17.83 7.94
CA GLN A 63 7.42 17.82 8.92
C GLN A 63 8.49 18.85 8.55
N ASP A 64 8.89 18.89 7.28
CA ASP A 64 9.93 19.78 6.77
C ASP A 64 9.39 20.64 5.62
N SER A 65 9.16 21.93 5.89
CA SER A 65 8.58 22.90 4.95
C SER A 65 9.43 24.16 4.83
N ILE A 66 9.51 24.70 3.61
CA ILE A 66 10.28 25.91 3.30
C ILE A 66 9.38 27.15 3.22
N GLN A 67 8.09 26.98 2.88
CA GLN A 67 7.18 28.07 2.53
C GLN A 67 6.20 28.48 3.65
N GLU A 68 6.56 28.34 4.93
CA GLU A 68 5.67 28.55 6.10
C GLU A 68 4.43 27.63 6.17
N PHE A 69 4.14 26.81 5.14
CA PHE A 69 3.10 25.79 5.21
C PHE A 69 3.46 24.75 6.27
N ASP A 70 2.49 24.33 7.07
CA ASP A 70 2.69 23.34 8.13
C ASP A 70 1.81 22.11 7.94
N GLN A 71 1.01 22.08 6.85
CA GLN A 71 0.06 21.01 6.58
C GLN A 71 -0.11 20.71 5.09
N ILE A 72 -0.57 19.49 4.81
CA ILE A 72 -1.13 19.09 3.53
C ILE A 72 -2.60 18.76 3.73
N THR A 73 -3.45 19.27 2.84
CA THR A 73 -4.85 18.83 2.73
C THR A 73 -5.00 17.99 1.47
N GLN A 74 -5.56 16.79 1.63
CA GLN A 74 -5.93 15.91 0.53
C GLN A 74 -7.46 15.72 0.50
N HIS A 75 -8.03 15.93 -0.68
CA HIS A 75 -9.44 15.74 -0.99
C HIS A 75 -9.58 14.55 -1.93
N ILE A 76 -10.26 13.50 -1.47
CA ILE A 76 -10.53 12.31 -2.27
C ILE A 76 -12.03 12.20 -2.50
N VAL A 77 -12.44 12.09 -3.75
CA VAL A 77 -13.84 12.14 -4.16
C VAL A 77 -14.21 10.99 -5.05
N ASP A 78 -15.28 10.29 -4.66
CA ASP A 78 -16.01 9.35 -5.51
C ASP A 78 -17.39 9.94 -5.81
N CYS A 79 -17.77 9.98 -7.08
CA CYS A 79 -19.02 10.60 -7.54
C CYS A 79 -19.72 9.73 -8.58
N GLY A 80 -21.01 9.98 -8.81
CA GLY A 80 -21.68 9.53 -10.03
C GLY A 80 -21.32 10.45 -11.19
N PHE A 81 -20.17 10.23 -11.82
CA PHE A 81 -19.77 10.97 -13.02
C PHE A 81 -20.64 10.54 -14.22
N GLU A 82 -20.95 11.50 -15.09
CA GLU A 82 -21.68 11.30 -16.33
C GLU A 82 -20.68 11.08 -17.46
N GLU A 83 -21.06 10.30 -18.48
CA GLU A 83 -20.23 10.10 -19.66
C GLU A 83 -20.00 11.41 -20.43
N ASN A 84 -18.87 11.51 -21.14
CA ASN A 84 -18.56 12.59 -22.08
C ASN A 84 -18.71 14.00 -21.48
N THR A 85 -18.39 14.16 -20.19
CA THR A 85 -18.65 15.39 -19.43
C THR A 85 -17.35 16.00 -18.94
N VAL A 86 -17.26 17.34 -19.00
CA VAL A 86 -16.11 18.10 -18.49
C VAL A 86 -16.38 18.48 -17.05
N TYR A 87 -15.51 18.04 -16.14
CA TYR A 87 -15.59 18.38 -14.72
C TYR A 87 -14.59 19.49 -14.39
N SER A 88 -15.03 20.40 -13.53
CA SER A 88 -14.18 21.43 -12.95
C SER A 88 -14.16 21.29 -11.44
N ILE A 89 -12.98 21.39 -10.87
CA ILE A 89 -12.72 21.44 -9.44
C ILE A 89 -12.23 22.84 -9.14
N THR A 90 -12.83 23.48 -8.15
CA THR A 90 -12.38 24.75 -7.61
C THR A 90 -12.08 24.57 -6.14
N LEU A 91 -10.93 25.08 -5.72
CA LEU A 91 -10.47 25.03 -4.35
C LEU A 91 -10.11 26.45 -3.93
N ARG A 92 -10.73 26.92 -2.86
CA ARG A 92 -10.40 28.20 -2.23
C ARG A 92 -9.94 27.96 -0.81
N GLU A 93 -8.80 28.54 -0.47
CA GLU A 93 -8.25 28.54 0.88
C GLU A 93 -8.34 29.96 1.43
N THR A 94 -8.92 30.11 2.62
CA THR A 94 -9.03 31.39 3.31
C THR A 94 -8.30 31.29 4.65
N ASP A 95 -7.45 32.29 4.92
CA ASP A 95 -6.63 32.38 6.14
C ASP A 95 -6.88 33.77 6.77
N PRO A 96 -7.15 33.86 8.08
CA PRO A 96 -7.47 35.13 8.74
C PRO A 96 -6.30 36.12 8.80
N THR A 97 -5.07 35.65 8.58
CA THR A 97 -3.82 36.40 8.69
C THR A 97 -3.09 36.57 7.36
N ARG A 98 -3.47 35.81 6.32
CA ARG A 98 -2.82 35.79 5.00
C ARG A 98 -3.81 36.11 3.87
N SER A 99 -3.29 36.22 2.64
CA SER A 99 -4.14 36.40 1.47
C SER A 99 -4.82 35.10 1.09
N ASP A 100 -6.09 35.17 0.69
CA ASP A 100 -6.81 34.02 0.13
C ASP A 100 -6.04 33.41 -1.05
N ARG A 101 -6.13 32.09 -1.17
CA ARG A 101 -5.55 31.33 -2.28
C ARG A 101 -6.65 30.62 -3.05
N GLU A 102 -6.51 30.53 -4.36
CA GLU A 102 -7.46 29.82 -5.21
C GLU A 102 -6.74 28.98 -6.27
N GLY A 103 -7.24 27.78 -6.50
CA GLY A 103 -6.79 26.85 -7.52
C GLY A 103 -7.97 26.28 -8.28
N SER A 104 -7.78 25.98 -9.56
CA SER A 104 -8.76 25.24 -10.34
C SER A 104 -8.10 24.11 -11.12
N HIS A 105 -8.85 23.04 -11.32
CA HIS A 105 -8.43 21.86 -12.05
C HIS A 105 -9.59 21.34 -12.90
N LYS A 106 -9.29 20.73 -14.04
CA LYS A 106 -10.29 20.18 -14.96
C LYS A 106 -9.84 18.85 -15.52
N PHE A 107 -10.80 17.98 -15.79
CA PHE A 107 -10.62 16.75 -16.55
C PHE A 107 -11.92 16.44 -17.29
N SER A 108 -11.93 15.41 -18.12
CA SER A 108 -13.16 14.97 -18.80
C SER A 108 -13.32 13.46 -18.78
N THR A 109 -14.57 13.02 -18.73
CA THR A 109 -14.94 11.61 -18.79
C THR A 109 -15.21 11.17 -20.22
N GLY A 110 -14.99 9.89 -20.50
CA GLY A 110 -15.35 9.22 -21.75
C GLY A 110 -16.67 8.46 -21.63
N THR A 111 -16.75 7.33 -22.33
CA THR A 111 -17.82 6.34 -22.18
C THR A 111 -17.45 5.35 -21.07
N ALA A 112 -18.43 4.89 -20.30
CA ALA A 112 -18.24 3.86 -19.29
C ALA A 112 -17.74 2.56 -19.94
N SER A 113 -16.77 1.92 -19.31
CA SER A 113 -16.36 0.57 -19.70
C SER A 113 -17.43 -0.47 -19.31
N ASN A 114 -17.32 -1.68 -19.86
CA ASN A 114 -18.31 -2.74 -19.60
C ASN A 114 -18.05 -3.51 -18.29
N ASN A 115 -17.26 -2.96 -17.36
CA ASN A 115 -16.82 -3.66 -16.15
C ASN A 115 -16.14 -5.00 -16.49
N LEU A 116 -15.08 -4.95 -17.31
CA LEU A 116 -14.38 -6.14 -17.76
C LEU A 116 -13.59 -6.77 -16.62
N LEU A 117 -13.95 -8.01 -16.29
CA LEU A 117 -13.09 -8.98 -15.63
C LEU A 117 -12.88 -10.13 -16.61
N SER A 118 -11.64 -10.44 -16.94
CA SER A 118 -11.33 -11.53 -17.88
C SER A 118 -10.26 -12.46 -17.32
N VAL A 119 -10.59 -13.74 -17.22
CA VAL A 119 -9.64 -14.79 -16.83
C VAL A 119 -8.69 -15.04 -18.00
N GLN A 120 -7.39 -14.88 -17.75
CA GLN A 120 -6.33 -15.10 -18.72
C GLN A 120 -5.70 -16.48 -18.58
N ASP A 121 -5.51 -16.93 -17.34
CA ASP A 121 -4.93 -18.23 -17.02
C ASP A 121 -5.60 -18.81 -15.77
N THR A 122 -5.59 -20.14 -15.67
CA THR A 122 -6.21 -20.89 -14.59
C THR A 122 -5.31 -22.06 -14.20
N LEU A 123 -4.98 -22.12 -12.92
CA LEU A 123 -4.27 -23.23 -12.30
C LEU A 123 -5.19 -23.90 -11.27
N VAL A 124 -5.33 -25.22 -11.36
CA VAL A 124 -6.04 -26.01 -10.36
C VAL A 124 -5.01 -26.77 -9.53
N LEU A 125 -5.03 -26.56 -8.21
CA LEU A 125 -4.16 -27.24 -7.26
C LEU A 125 -4.95 -28.24 -6.44
N GLN A 126 -4.43 -29.46 -6.34
CA GLN A 126 -5.03 -30.49 -5.48
C GLN A 126 -4.67 -30.23 -4.01
N GLN A 127 -5.49 -30.72 -3.09
CA GLN A 127 -5.21 -30.66 -1.65
C GLN A 127 -3.80 -31.13 -1.28
N GLU A 128 -3.32 -32.21 -1.90
CA GLU A 128 -1.97 -32.74 -1.65
C GLU A 128 -0.87 -31.77 -2.09
N ASP A 129 -1.02 -31.13 -3.26
CA ASP A 129 -0.07 -30.13 -3.75
C ASP A 129 -0.05 -28.90 -2.84
N ILE A 130 -1.23 -28.42 -2.41
CA ILE A 130 -1.37 -27.27 -1.51
C ILE A 130 -0.67 -27.55 -0.17
N ALA A 131 -0.76 -28.77 0.35
CA ALA A 131 -0.10 -29.13 1.60
C ALA A 131 1.43 -29.08 1.52
N GLU A 132 2.02 -29.18 0.32
CA GLU A 132 3.47 -29.21 0.10
C GLU A 132 4.06 -27.86 -0.36
N LEU A 133 3.23 -26.88 -0.76
CA LEU A 133 3.68 -25.59 -1.30
C LEU A 133 4.67 -24.86 -0.37
N PHE A 134 4.30 -24.65 0.89
CA PHE A 134 5.11 -23.87 1.81
C PHE A 134 6.43 -24.57 2.18
N VAL A 135 6.39 -25.90 2.32
CA VAL A 135 7.60 -26.71 2.55
C VAL A 135 8.55 -26.60 1.36
N SER A 136 8.02 -26.60 0.14
CA SER A 136 8.81 -26.40 -1.08
C SER A 136 9.42 -24.99 -1.14
N TYR A 137 8.64 -23.97 -0.77
CA TYR A 137 9.11 -22.58 -0.67
C TYR A 137 10.26 -22.42 0.33
N ILE A 138 10.17 -23.01 1.52
CA ILE A 138 11.26 -22.99 2.51
C ILE A 138 12.53 -23.64 1.95
N ASN A 139 12.40 -24.82 1.33
CA ASN A 139 13.53 -25.61 0.86
C ASN A 139 14.23 -25.02 -0.38
N GLY A 140 13.55 -24.15 -1.15
CA GLY A 140 14.08 -23.54 -2.37
C GLY A 140 14.17 -22.02 -2.30
N ALA A 141 13.03 -21.35 -2.47
CA ALA A 141 12.94 -19.92 -2.72
C ALA A 141 13.33 -19.06 -1.52
N LEU A 142 12.94 -19.41 -0.29
CA LEU A 142 13.23 -18.60 0.92
C LEU A 142 14.74 -18.46 1.16
N ILE A 143 15.50 -19.56 1.04
CA ILE A 143 16.95 -19.58 1.22
C ILE A 143 17.65 -18.75 0.13
N THR A 144 17.10 -18.78 -1.09
CA THR A 144 17.63 -18.04 -2.24
C THR A 144 17.30 -16.54 -2.15
N LYS A 145 16.05 -16.18 -1.85
CA LYS A 145 15.54 -14.79 -1.75
C LYS A 145 16.17 -14.03 -0.59
N THR A 146 16.46 -14.68 0.53
CA THR A 146 17.19 -14.06 1.65
C THR A 146 18.66 -13.82 1.34
N GLY A 147 19.21 -14.36 0.23
CA GLY A 147 20.57 -14.12 -0.27
C GLY A 147 21.67 -14.29 0.78
N MET A 148 21.48 -15.20 1.74
CA MET A 148 22.40 -15.39 2.86
C MET A 148 23.72 -16.01 2.38
N PRO A 149 24.89 -15.48 2.77
CA PRO A 149 26.17 -16.16 2.56
C PRO A 149 26.15 -17.58 3.14
N ARG A 150 26.76 -18.57 2.50
CA ARG A 150 26.77 -19.98 2.98
C ARG A 150 27.17 -20.16 4.45
N ILE A 151 28.12 -19.36 4.93
CA ILE A 151 28.56 -19.39 6.33
C ILE A 151 27.46 -18.91 7.29
N ILE A 152 26.65 -17.93 6.87
CA ILE A 152 25.49 -17.43 7.62
C ILE A 152 24.33 -18.41 7.52
N GLN A 153 24.15 -19.08 6.37
CA GLN A 153 23.17 -20.16 6.22
C GLN A 153 23.43 -21.25 7.27
N ASP A 154 24.67 -21.74 7.43
CA ASP A 154 24.97 -22.79 8.41
C ASP A 154 24.75 -22.35 9.89
N ILE A 155 24.88 -21.06 10.19
CA ILE A 155 24.71 -20.49 11.54
C ILE A 155 23.23 -20.20 11.85
N ILE A 156 22.47 -19.71 10.88
CA ILE A 156 21.09 -19.22 11.05
C ILE A 156 20.05 -20.28 10.65
N LEU A 157 20.42 -21.29 9.85
CA LEU A 157 19.49 -22.34 9.40
C LEU A 157 18.92 -23.14 10.57
N GLN A 158 19.71 -23.48 11.59
CA GLN A 158 19.19 -24.19 12.77
C GLN A 158 18.20 -23.34 13.58
N PRO A 159 18.49 -22.05 13.89
CA PRO A 159 17.48 -21.13 14.42
C PRO A 159 16.25 -20.95 13.55
N VAL A 160 16.39 -20.81 12.22
CA VAL A 160 15.26 -20.63 11.29
C VAL A 160 14.39 -21.89 11.19
N LEU A 161 15.00 -23.08 11.13
CA LEU A 161 14.27 -24.34 11.22
C LEU A 161 13.62 -24.51 12.59
N GLY A 162 14.29 -24.07 13.67
CA GLY A 162 13.69 -24.02 15.01
C GLY A 162 12.51 -23.06 15.09
N VAL A 163 12.56 -21.92 14.41
CA VAL A 163 11.43 -20.98 14.28
C VAL A 163 10.32 -21.62 13.45
N ALA A 164 10.63 -22.26 12.32
CA ALA A 164 9.65 -22.95 11.49
C ALA A 164 8.92 -24.06 12.25
N ASP A 165 9.66 -24.93 12.94
CA ASP A 165 9.10 -26.04 13.72
C ASP A 165 8.29 -25.55 14.94
N GLN A 166 8.62 -24.38 15.48
CA GLN A 166 7.96 -23.82 16.66
C GLN A 166 6.76 -22.92 16.33
N PHE A 167 6.85 -22.12 15.27
CA PHE A 167 5.92 -21.01 15.00
C PHE A 167 5.17 -21.14 13.67
N TRP A 168 5.61 -21.98 12.72
CA TRP A 168 4.97 -22.08 11.39
C TRP A 168 4.17 -23.37 11.22
N SER A 169 3.60 -23.88 12.32
CA SER A 169 2.90 -25.17 12.31
C SER A 169 1.70 -25.20 11.37
N THR A 170 1.08 -24.04 11.11
CA THR A 170 -0.06 -23.89 10.22
C THR A 170 0.35 -23.70 8.77
N LEU A 171 1.38 -22.92 8.50
CA LEU A 171 1.92 -22.76 7.16
C LEU A 171 2.55 -24.07 6.65
N VAL A 172 3.25 -24.81 7.51
CA VAL A 172 3.84 -26.12 7.17
C VAL A 172 2.78 -27.21 7.02
N ASN A 173 1.65 -27.08 7.69
CA ASN A 173 0.54 -28.02 7.59
C ASN A 173 -0.80 -27.28 7.49
N PRO A 174 -1.16 -26.77 6.29
CA PRO A 174 -2.35 -25.94 6.12
C PRO A 174 -3.66 -26.71 6.30
N THR A 175 -3.63 -28.05 6.33
CA THR A 175 -4.83 -28.92 6.42
C THR A 175 -5.91 -28.52 5.41
N PRO A 176 -5.62 -28.58 4.10
CA PRO A 176 -6.54 -28.12 3.06
C PRO A 176 -7.84 -28.95 3.08
N LEU A 177 -8.99 -28.28 2.89
CA LEU A 177 -10.32 -28.93 2.86
C LEU A 177 -10.86 -29.11 1.45
N TYR A 178 -10.36 -28.30 0.51
CA TYR A 178 -10.80 -28.24 -0.87
C TYR A 178 -9.57 -28.16 -1.78
N ASP A 179 -9.71 -28.69 -2.99
CA ASP A 179 -8.85 -28.28 -4.09
C ASP A 179 -9.09 -26.78 -4.36
N VAL A 180 -8.16 -26.12 -5.04
CA VAL A 180 -8.24 -24.67 -5.29
C VAL A 180 -8.11 -24.38 -6.76
N VAL A 181 -8.98 -23.51 -7.26
CA VAL A 181 -8.80 -22.83 -8.55
C VAL A 181 -8.15 -21.48 -8.28
N SER A 182 -7.06 -21.19 -8.97
CA SER A 182 -6.37 -19.91 -8.97
C SER A 182 -6.35 -19.35 -10.37
N GLU A 183 -6.90 -18.15 -10.52
CA GLU A 183 -7.07 -17.47 -11.80
C GLU A 183 -6.24 -16.21 -11.85
N ARG A 184 -5.47 -16.07 -12.93
CA ARG A 184 -4.93 -14.78 -13.35
C ARG A 184 -6.04 -14.02 -14.07
N VAL A 185 -6.39 -12.85 -13.58
CA VAL A 185 -7.40 -11.99 -14.19
C VAL A 185 -6.82 -10.69 -14.69
N LEU A 186 -7.31 -10.21 -15.84
CA LEU A 186 -7.21 -8.80 -16.23
C LEU A 186 -8.47 -8.07 -15.83
N TYR A 187 -8.32 -6.86 -15.31
CA TYR A 187 -9.44 -6.03 -14.90
C TYR A 187 -9.24 -4.55 -15.22
N GLU A 188 -10.36 -3.86 -15.36
CA GLU A 188 -10.40 -2.42 -15.62
C GLU A 188 -10.36 -1.59 -14.34
N SER A 189 -9.51 -0.57 -14.31
CA SER A 189 -9.41 0.45 -13.27
C SER A 189 -8.85 1.76 -13.86
N GLN A 190 -8.53 2.74 -13.02
CA GLN A 190 -7.78 3.92 -13.43
C GLN A 190 -6.26 3.69 -13.32
N ASP A 191 -5.49 4.26 -14.24
CA ASP A 191 -4.04 4.42 -14.11
C ASP A 191 -3.68 5.53 -13.09
N PRO A 192 -2.40 5.68 -12.72
CA PRO A 192 -1.95 6.70 -11.74
C PRO A 192 -2.17 8.15 -12.20
N LEU A 193 -2.45 8.37 -13.48
CA LEU A 193 -2.74 9.67 -14.06
C LEU A 193 -4.24 9.93 -14.15
N GLY A 194 -5.09 8.92 -13.91
CA GLY A 194 -6.54 8.95 -14.01
C GLY A 194 -7.11 8.58 -15.39
N ASN A 195 -6.31 8.02 -16.31
CA ASN A 195 -6.85 7.42 -17.54
C ASN A 195 -7.47 6.05 -17.24
N PRO A 196 -8.46 5.59 -18.03
CA PRO A 196 -8.86 4.19 -17.98
C PRO A 196 -7.69 3.26 -18.36
N SER A 197 -7.54 2.16 -17.64
CA SER A 197 -6.58 1.10 -17.91
C SER A 197 -7.26 -0.27 -17.86
N THR A 198 -6.97 -1.10 -18.86
CA THR A 198 -7.41 -2.51 -18.97
C THR A 198 -6.31 -3.50 -18.61
N ASP A 199 -5.13 -3.00 -18.29
CA ASP A 199 -3.89 -3.81 -18.22
C ASP A 199 -3.52 -4.16 -16.77
N LEU A 200 -4.45 -3.98 -15.82
CA LEU A 200 -4.22 -4.40 -14.45
C LEU A 200 -4.47 -5.89 -14.29
N THR A 201 -3.57 -6.52 -13.55
CA THR A 201 -3.60 -7.95 -13.25
C THR A 201 -3.84 -8.20 -11.77
N GLY A 202 -4.47 -9.33 -11.47
CA GLY A 202 -4.64 -9.81 -10.12
C GLY A 202 -4.88 -11.30 -10.07
N LEU A 203 -4.70 -11.86 -8.88
CA LEU A 203 -5.03 -13.24 -8.55
C LEU A 203 -6.43 -13.29 -7.94
N ILE A 204 -7.24 -14.26 -8.39
CA ILE A 204 -8.43 -14.70 -7.69
C ILE A 204 -8.29 -16.20 -7.39
N SER A 205 -8.26 -16.57 -6.11
CA SER A 205 -8.17 -17.96 -5.67
C SER A 205 -9.40 -18.35 -4.87
N TYR A 206 -9.98 -19.51 -5.16
CA TYR A 206 -11.21 -19.98 -4.52
C TYR A 206 -11.27 -21.52 -4.46
N PRO A 207 -12.03 -22.10 -3.52
CA PRO A 207 -12.18 -23.55 -3.44
C PRO A 207 -12.87 -24.09 -4.70
N LEU A 208 -12.31 -25.16 -5.28
CA LEU A 208 -12.99 -25.96 -6.29
C LEU A 208 -14.09 -26.77 -5.59
N VAL A 209 -15.33 -26.46 -5.89
CA VAL A 209 -16.51 -27.06 -5.25
C VAL A 209 -17.46 -27.59 -6.32
N ASP A 210 -17.77 -28.88 -6.25
CA ASP A 210 -18.73 -29.54 -7.12
C ASP A 210 -20.14 -29.45 -6.55
N ALA A 211 -21.16 -29.63 -7.41
CA ALA A 211 -22.56 -29.58 -7.00
C ALA A 211 -22.96 -30.67 -5.97
N GLU A 212 -22.13 -31.70 -5.80
CA GLU A 212 -22.31 -32.76 -4.80
C GLU A 212 -21.61 -32.45 -3.46
N ASP A 213 -20.77 -31.42 -3.42
CA ASP A 213 -20.11 -30.99 -2.19
C ASP A 213 -21.11 -30.26 -1.29
N ASN A 214 -21.12 -30.59 0.00
CA ASN A 214 -21.86 -29.83 1.02
C ASN A 214 -21.14 -28.50 1.34
N PHE A 215 -20.71 -27.78 0.31
CA PHE A 215 -20.04 -26.51 0.45
C PHE A 215 -21.02 -25.43 0.94
N ALA A 216 -20.64 -24.76 2.01
CA ALA A 216 -21.33 -23.58 2.49
C ALA A 216 -20.43 -22.36 2.21
N PRO A 217 -20.85 -21.43 1.33
CA PRO A 217 -20.12 -20.19 1.07
C PRO A 217 -19.78 -19.46 2.38
N ARG A 218 -18.55 -18.97 2.48
CA ARG A 218 -18.14 -18.14 3.62
C ARG A 218 -18.85 -16.79 3.52
N ASN A 219 -19.21 -16.22 4.68
CA ASN A 219 -19.69 -14.84 4.78
C ASN A 219 -18.54 -13.81 4.72
N GLN A 220 -17.30 -14.29 4.64
CA GLN A 220 -16.06 -13.53 4.71
C GLN A 220 -15.22 -13.80 3.47
N MET A 221 -14.73 -12.74 2.83
CA MET A 221 -13.78 -12.75 1.72
C MET A 221 -12.44 -12.22 2.21
N ILE A 222 -11.35 -12.62 1.57
CA ILE A 222 -10.02 -12.13 1.91
C ILE A 222 -9.47 -11.28 0.76
N LEU A 223 -9.05 -10.06 1.11
CA LEU A 223 -8.25 -9.19 0.25
C LEU A 223 -6.80 -9.23 0.74
N LEU A 224 -5.92 -9.76 -0.09
CA LEU A 224 -4.48 -9.81 0.16
C LEU A 224 -3.78 -8.67 -0.55
N SER A 225 -2.91 -7.98 0.16
CA SER A 225 -2.10 -6.89 -0.34
C SER A 225 -0.64 -7.31 -0.25
N HIS A 226 -0.01 -7.60 -1.39
CA HIS A 226 1.29 -8.27 -1.43
C HIS A 226 2.48 -7.35 -1.10
N ALA A 227 3.62 -7.98 -0.76
CA ALA A 227 4.89 -7.31 -0.51
C ALA A 227 5.68 -7.06 -1.80
N THR A 228 6.76 -6.31 -1.69
CA THR A 228 7.63 -5.94 -2.81
C THR A 228 8.14 -7.14 -3.59
N GLY A 229 8.05 -7.06 -4.92
CA GLY A 229 8.58 -8.08 -5.83
C GLY A 229 7.78 -9.38 -5.88
N SER A 230 6.55 -9.37 -5.38
CA SER A 230 5.55 -10.42 -5.58
C SER A 230 4.54 -9.95 -6.62
N SER A 231 4.10 -10.87 -7.48
CA SER A 231 3.03 -10.65 -8.46
C SER A 231 2.16 -11.91 -8.44
N PRO A 232 1.26 -12.07 -7.45
CA PRO A 232 0.53 -13.32 -7.21
C PRO A 232 -0.22 -13.85 -8.43
N SER A 233 -0.61 -12.98 -9.36
CA SER A 233 -1.31 -13.40 -10.59
C SER A 233 -0.44 -14.15 -11.60
N GLU A 234 0.88 -14.21 -11.43
CA GLU A 234 1.77 -15.04 -12.26
C GLU A 234 1.64 -16.54 -11.97
N LEU A 235 0.84 -16.92 -10.96
CA LEU A 235 0.58 -18.31 -10.57
C LEU A 235 1.86 -19.10 -10.20
N ASP A 236 2.89 -18.38 -9.76
CA ASP A 236 4.18 -18.96 -9.38
C ASP A 236 4.10 -19.68 -8.02
N LEU A 237 4.39 -20.98 -8.03
CA LEU A 237 4.41 -21.83 -6.84
C LEU A 237 5.51 -21.43 -5.83
N GLU A 238 6.48 -20.61 -6.23
CA GLU A 238 7.55 -20.06 -5.38
C GLU A 238 7.26 -18.63 -4.87
N ASP A 239 6.12 -18.04 -5.23
CA ASP A 239 5.66 -16.78 -4.67
C ASP A 239 4.93 -17.02 -3.34
N ALA A 240 5.47 -16.44 -2.25
CA ALA A 240 4.89 -16.53 -0.93
C ALA A 240 3.43 -16.07 -0.89
N TRP A 241 3.07 -15.01 -1.60
CA TRP A 241 1.70 -14.47 -1.59
C TRP A 241 0.72 -15.32 -2.39
N PHE A 242 1.18 -15.96 -3.47
CA PHE A 242 0.43 -17.00 -4.15
C PHE A 242 0.18 -18.19 -3.22
N ILE A 243 1.20 -18.64 -2.49
CA ILE A 243 1.07 -19.75 -1.52
C ILE A 243 0.07 -19.41 -0.42
N ILE A 244 0.17 -18.22 0.20
CA ILE A 244 -0.77 -17.76 1.23
C ILE A 244 -2.20 -17.70 0.68
N ALA A 245 -2.39 -17.17 -0.54
CA ALA A 245 -3.70 -17.13 -1.18
C ALA A 245 -4.32 -18.51 -1.33
N ASN A 246 -3.54 -19.50 -1.79
CA ASN A 246 -4.02 -20.87 -1.98
C ASN A 246 -4.25 -21.61 -0.67
N HIS A 247 -3.43 -21.37 0.36
CA HIS A 247 -3.69 -21.90 1.70
C HIS A 247 -5.02 -21.41 2.25
N LEU A 248 -5.31 -20.10 2.16
CA LEU A 248 -6.58 -19.53 2.57
C LEU A 248 -7.74 -20.04 1.72
N ALA A 249 -7.61 -20.06 0.40
CA ALA A 249 -8.64 -20.55 -0.50
C ALA A 249 -9.00 -22.02 -0.23
N SER A 250 -8.02 -22.86 0.10
CA SER A 250 -8.24 -24.27 0.45
C SER A 250 -9.04 -24.48 1.74
N ARG A 251 -9.17 -23.45 2.58
CA ARG A 251 -10.06 -23.41 3.76
C ARG A 251 -11.48 -22.95 3.42
N GLY A 252 -11.76 -22.68 2.15
CA GLY A 252 -13.09 -22.31 1.64
C GLY A 252 -13.31 -20.80 1.47
N TYR A 253 -12.26 -19.98 1.55
CA TYR A 253 -12.35 -18.54 1.33
C TYR A 253 -12.26 -18.19 -0.16
N LEU A 254 -12.96 -17.13 -0.55
CA LEU A 254 -12.62 -16.40 -1.77
C LEU A 254 -11.49 -15.42 -1.43
N VAL A 255 -10.39 -15.51 -2.16
CA VAL A 255 -9.19 -14.69 -1.95
C VAL A 255 -8.89 -13.88 -3.20
N ILE A 256 -8.66 -12.59 -3.03
CA ILE A 256 -8.32 -11.65 -4.10
C ILE A 256 -6.99 -11.00 -3.76
N ALA A 257 -6.06 -10.95 -4.71
CA ALA A 257 -4.78 -10.27 -4.56
C ALA A 257 -4.46 -9.46 -5.84
N PRO A 258 -4.68 -8.13 -5.85
CA PRO A 258 -4.27 -7.28 -6.98
C PRO A 258 -2.75 -7.16 -7.04
N ASP A 259 -2.15 -7.15 -8.23
CA ASP A 259 -0.70 -7.00 -8.38
C ASP A 259 -0.22 -5.55 -8.25
N ASN A 260 -1.15 -4.58 -8.23
CA ASN A 260 -0.89 -3.14 -8.42
C ASN A 260 -0.48 -2.76 -9.85
N TYR A 261 -0.75 -1.51 -10.22
CA TYR A 261 -0.40 -1.00 -11.54
C TYR A 261 1.12 -0.98 -11.74
N GLY A 262 1.58 -1.48 -12.89
CA GLY A 262 3.00 -1.50 -13.27
C GLY A 262 3.83 -2.63 -12.67
N ASN A 263 3.25 -3.54 -11.90
CA ASN A 263 3.96 -4.67 -11.27
C ASN A 263 3.90 -5.98 -12.09
N ASP A 264 3.21 -5.98 -13.23
CA ASP A 264 3.28 -7.10 -14.18
C ASP A 264 4.72 -7.22 -14.71
N PRO A 265 5.34 -8.42 -14.74
CA PRO A 265 6.70 -8.61 -15.25
C PRO A 265 6.92 -8.15 -16.70
N ASN A 266 5.86 -8.06 -17.49
CA ASN A 266 5.83 -7.59 -18.87
C ASN A 266 5.43 -6.12 -18.99
N SER A 267 5.13 -5.43 -17.89
CA SER A 267 4.84 -4.01 -17.86
C SER A 267 6.08 -3.20 -18.28
N ILE A 268 5.85 -2.16 -19.09
CA ILE A 268 6.85 -1.13 -19.38
C ILE A 268 6.71 0.09 -18.44
N GLU A 269 5.64 0.13 -17.66
CA GLU A 269 5.30 1.17 -16.70
C GLU A 269 5.89 0.83 -15.34
N ASN A 270 6.38 1.83 -14.58
CA ASN A 270 6.89 1.56 -13.24
C ASN A 270 5.74 1.17 -12.30
N GLU A 271 6.02 0.26 -11.37
CA GLU A 271 5.10 -0.06 -10.29
C GLU A 271 4.69 1.20 -9.52
N THR A 272 3.43 1.28 -9.11
CA THR A 272 2.92 2.31 -8.19
C THR A 272 3.34 2.03 -6.74
N TYR A 273 4.63 1.74 -6.55
CA TYR A 273 5.21 1.31 -5.30
C TYR A 273 5.03 2.39 -4.22
N LEU A 274 4.30 2.03 -3.15
CA LEU A 274 3.96 2.92 -2.03
C LEU A 274 3.17 4.19 -2.42
N LEU A 275 2.51 4.19 -3.59
CA LEU A 275 1.52 5.22 -3.95
C LEU A 275 0.14 4.81 -3.44
N SER A 276 -0.13 5.14 -2.18
CA SER A 276 -1.26 4.65 -1.38
C SER A 276 -2.63 4.85 -2.02
N PHE A 277 -2.87 6.02 -2.64
CA PHE A 277 -4.14 6.30 -3.31
C PHE A 277 -4.37 5.33 -4.47
N GLN A 278 -3.35 5.12 -5.29
CA GLN A 278 -3.46 4.33 -6.50
C GLN A 278 -3.59 2.83 -6.18
N THR A 279 -2.76 2.30 -5.28
CA THR A 279 -2.85 0.89 -4.84
C THR A 279 -4.21 0.61 -4.20
N ALA A 280 -4.75 1.55 -3.42
CA ALA A 280 -6.07 1.43 -2.82
C ALA A 280 -7.19 1.36 -3.86
N ILE A 281 -7.23 2.28 -4.84
CA ILE A 281 -8.29 2.27 -5.87
C ILE A 281 -8.21 1.01 -6.73
N ASN A 282 -7.03 0.62 -7.19
CA ASN A 282 -6.87 -0.59 -7.99
C ASN A 282 -7.30 -1.85 -7.23
N SER A 283 -7.04 -1.91 -5.92
CA SER A 283 -7.45 -3.03 -5.07
C SER A 283 -8.97 -3.07 -4.87
N LEU A 284 -9.59 -1.92 -4.61
CA LEU A 284 -11.02 -1.80 -4.39
C LEU A 284 -11.83 -2.07 -5.68
N ASP A 285 -11.29 -1.72 -6.85
CA ASP A 285 -11.92 -2.03 -8.13
C ASP A 285 -11.90 -3.55 -8.42
N LEU A 286 -10.80 -4.25 -8.16
CA LEU A 286 -10.76 -5.71 -8.28
C LEU A 286 -11.68 -6.39 -7.26
N LEU A 287 -11.72 -5.88 -6.03
CA LEU A 287 -12.66 -6.37 -5.00
C LEU A 287 -14.11 -6.27 -5.47
N ARG A 288 -14.51 -5.14 -6.10
CA ARG A 288 -15.87 -4.98 -6.66
C ARG A 288 -16.18 -6.07 -7.67
N LEU A 289 -15.27 -6.31 -8.62
CA LEU A 289 -15.46 -7.32 -9.66
C LEU A 289 -15.52 -8.75 -9.10
N GLY A 290 -14.72 -9.03 -8.06
CA GLY A 290 -14.77 -10.30 -7.36
C GLY A 290 -16.11 -10.55 -6.66
N LEU A 291 -16.67 -9.52 -6.00
CA LEU A 291 -17.99 -9.56 -5.37
C LEU A 291 -19.12 -9.85 -6.38
N GLU A 292 -19.02 -9.26 -7.57
CA GLU A 292 -20.02 -9.43 -8.63
C GLU A 292 -19.90 -10.79 -9.33
N SER A 293 -18.68 -11.28 -9.54
CA SER A 293 -18.40 -12.44 -10.40
C SER A 293 -18.41 -13.79 -9.65
N TYR A 294 -18.12 -13.81 -8.35
CA TYR A 294 -17.92 -15.04 -7.57
C TYR A 294 -18.94 -15.22 -6.43
N SER A 295 -20.18 -14.78 -6.66
CA SER A 295 -21.29 -14.84 -5.68
C SER A 295 -21.70 -16.26 -5.24
N THR A 296 -21.22 -17.31 -5.93
CA THR A 296 -21.42 -18.71 -5.53
C THR A 296 -20.41 -19.18 -4.48
N ILE A 297 -19.27 -18.51 -4.35
CA ILE A 297 -18.22 -18.84 -3.37
C ILE A 297 -18.34 -17.97 -2.11
N TYR A 298 -18.81 -16.74 -2.28
CA TYR A 298 -18.99 -15.76 -1.21
C TYR A 298 -20.39 -15.15 -1.23
N THR A 299 -21.04 -15.10 -0.06
CA THR A 299 -22.43 -14.58 0.05
C THR A 299 -22.63 -13.56 1.17
N GLY A 300 -21.54 -13.08 1.78
CA GLY A 300 -21.61 -12.16 2.92
C GLY A 300 -21.31 -10.71 2.55
N ASN A 301 -20.92 -9.94 3.56
CA ASN A 301 -20.42 -8.58 3.42
C ASN A 301 -19.14 -8.33 4.24
N GLU A 302 -18.58 -9.37 4.86
CA GLU A 302 -17.35 -9.25 5.63
C GLU A 302 -16.13 -9.39 4.71
N ILE A 303 -15.16 -8.52 4.90
CA ILE A 303 -13.87 -8.52 4.24
C ILE A 303 -12.78 -8.59 5.31
N THR A 304 -11.85 -9.52 5.16
CA THR A 304 -10.59 -9.50 5.89
C THR A 304 -9.48 -9.00 4.98
N LEU A 305 -8.81 -7.95 5.42
CA LEU A 305 -7.69 -7.36 4.71
C LEU A 305 -6.39 -7.83 5.36
N ILE A 306 -5.45 -8.34 4.57
CA ILE A 306 -4.14 -8.77 5.06
C ILE A 306 -3.07 -8.09 4.21
N GLY A 307 -2.10 -7.44 4.84
CA GLY A 307 -0.98 -6.81 4.15
C GLY A 307 0.28 -6.77 5.02
N TYR A 308 1.43 -7.04 4.41
CA TYR A 308 2.73 -6.96 5.07
C TYR A 308 3.77 -6.27 4.17
N SER A 309 4.72 -5.52 4.74
CA SER A 309 5.72 -4.75 3.98
C SER A 309 5.06 -3.63 3.15
N GLN A 310 5.39 -3.49 1.86
CA GLN A 310 4.60 -2.71 0.89
C GLN A 310 3.09 -2.99 1.00
N GLY A 311 2.75 -4.27 1.21
CA GLY A 311 1.38 -4.72 1.36
C GLY A 311 0.71 -4.14 2.60
N GLY A 312 1.46 -3.92 3.68
CA GLY A 312 0.98 -3.30 4.92
C GLY A 312 0.70 -1.81 4.72
N HIS A 313 1.56 -1.10 4.00
CA HIS A 313 1.32 0.28 3.58
C HIS A 313 0.06 0.40 2.69
N SER A 314 -0.05 -0.48 1.68
CA SER A 314 -1.20 -0.51 0.79
C SER A 314 -2.49 -0.88 1.53
N ALA A 315 -2.44 -1.79 2.52
CA ALA A 315 -3.58 -2.15 3.34
C ALA A 315 -4.14 -0.95 4.14
N VAL A 316 -3.28 -0.10 4.69
CA VAL A 316 -3.73 1.15 5.34
C VAL A 316 -4.44 2.07 4.34
N GLY A 317 -3.87 2.22 3.14
CA GLY A 317 -4.50 2.98 2.04
C GLY A 317 -5.88 2.44 1.68
N ILE A 318 -5.98 1.14 1.39
CA ILE A 318 -7.22 0.42 1.07
C ILE A 318 -8.28 0.66 2.14
N LEU A 319 -7.93 0.39 3.40
CA LEU A 319 -8.84 0.50 4.53
C LEU A 319 -9.35 1.93 4.71
N SER A 320 -8.48 2.92 4.48
CA SER A 320 -8.86 4.33 4.56
C SER A 320 -9.87 4.71 3.45
N LEU A 321 -9.81 4.11 2.26
CA LEU A 321 -10.68 4.47 1.13
C LEU A 321 -11.88 3.55 0.97
N ALA A 322 -11.94 2.44 1.70
CA ALA A 322 -12.96 1.42 1.50
C ALA A 322 -14.39 1.95 1.61
N GLN A 323 -14.69 2.76 2.64
CA GLN A 323 -16.02 3.36 2.83
C GLN A 323 -16.41 4.39 1.77
N LEU A 324 -15.43 4.94 1.05
CA LEU A 324 -15.71 5.84 -0.07
C LEU A 324 -16.39 5.08 -1.20
N LYS A 325 -15.92 3.85 -1.49
CA LYS A 325 -16.37 2.98 -2.58
C LYS A 325 -17.46 1.99 -2.18
N PHE A 326 -17.50 1.58 -0.91
CA PHE A 326 -18.37 0.52 -0.40
C PHE A 326 -18.99 0.91 0.94
N LYS A 327 -20.31 1.17 0.94
CA LYS A 327 -21.05 1.50 2.17
C LYS A 327 -21.56 0.28 2.92
N ASP A 328 -21.75 -0.83 2.22
CA ASP A 328 -22.41 -2.03 2.75
C ASP A 328 -21.42 -3.15 3.13
N LEU A 329 -20.14 -3.00 2.77
CA LEU A 329 -19.08 -3.93 3.17
C LEU A 329 -18.52 -3.57 4.54
N ASN A 330 -18.20 -4.60 5.31
CA ASN A 330 -17.59 -4.50 6.61
C ASN A 330 -16.17 -5.08 6.57
N PHE A 331 -15.16 -4.22 6.72
CA PHE A 331 -13.77 -4.64 6.90
C PHE A 331 -13.59 -5.10 8.36
N SER A 332 -14.01 -6.33 8.63
CA SER A 332 -14.25 -6.84 9.98
C SER A 332 -12.95 -7.05 10.77
N GLN A 333 -11.88 -7.43 10.08
CA GLN A 333 -10.53 -7.59 10.60
C GLN A 333 -9.52 -7.15 9.54
N SER A 334 -8.55 -6.33 9.94
CA SER A 334 -7.40 -5.99 9.10
C SER A 334 -6.12 -6.40 9.80
N TYR A 335 -5.30 -7.21 9.15
CA TYR A 335 -3.98 -7.62 9.63
C TYR A 335 -2.92 -6.87 8.84
N ILE A 336 -2.20 -5.99 9.51
CA ILE A 336 -1.26 -5.07 8.88
C ILE A 336 0.09 -5.20 9.58
N GLY A 337 1.18 -5.35 8.83
CA GLY A 337 2.50 -5.41 9.45
C GLY A 337 3.65 -4.93 8.59
N GLY A 338 4.76 -4.56 9.23
CA GLY A 338 6.01 -4.22 8.54
C GLY A 338 5.91 -3.11 7.49
N GLY A 339 4.87 -2.28 7.49
CA GLY A 339 4.69 -1.26 6.45
C GLY A 339 5.53 0.00 6.71
N PRO A 340 6.14 0.63 5.69
CA PRO A 340 6.76 1.95 5.81
C PRO A 340 5.67 3.03 5.92
N LEU A 341 4.95 3.05 7.05
CA LEU A 341 3.78 3.90 7.27
C LEU A 341 4.16 5.39 7.41
N ASN A 342 5.39 5.71 7.75
CA ASN A 342 5.98 7.03 7.56
C ASN A 342 6.97 6.96 6.38
N LEU A 343 6.43 7.09 5.16
CA LEU A 343 7.25 6.98 3.95
C LEU A 343 8.29 8.10 3.89
N TYR A 344 7.92 9.32 4.30
CA TYR A 344 8.84 10.44 4.40
C TYR A 344 10.01 10.15 5.34
N GLY A 345 9.73 9.80 6.59
CA GLY A 345 10.76 9.47 7.59
C GLY A 345 11.61 8.26 7.18
N THR A 346 10.99 7.23 6.60
CA THR A 346 11.71 6.05 6.08
C THR A 346 12.68 6.44 4.95
N PHE A 347 12.24 7.25 3.99
CA PHE A 347 13.08 7.71 2.88
C PHE A 347 14.19 8.65 3.37
N LYS A 348 13.85 9.62 4.22
CA LYS A 348 14.79 10.58 4.82
C LYS A 348 15.85 9.87 5.66
N GLY A 349 15.47 8.85 6.44
CA GLY A 349 16.40 8.03 7.23
C GLY A 349 17.47 7.35 6.38
N VAL A 350 17.15 6.91 5.16
CA VAL A 350 18.15 6.39 4.20
C VAL A 350 19.14 7.49 3.81
N LEU A 351 18.67 8.70 3.51
CA LEU A 351 19.54 9.82 3.15
C LEU A 351 20.45 10.23 4.30
N GLU A 352 19.91 10.33 5.52
CA GLU A 352 20.66 10.64 6.74
C GLU A 352 21.75 9.61 7.02
N ASN A 353 21.43 8.32 6.86
CA ASN A 353 22.38 7.22 7.05
C ASN A 353 23.52 7.33 6.02
N LEU A 354 23.17 7.58 4.76
CA LEU A 354 24.11 7.74 3.66
C LEU A 354 24.99 9.00 3.81
N ASN A 355 24.48 10.07 4.42
CA ASN A 355 25.25 11.28 4.76
C ASN A 355 26.11 11.09 6.03
N GLY A 356 25.88 10.01 6.80
CA GLY A 356 26.61 9.72 8.03
C GLY A 356 26.16 10.58 9.22
N ASN A 357 24.95 11.13 9.17
CA ASN A 357 24.37 11.97 10.22
C ASN A 357 22.90 11.60 10.46
N CYS A 358 22.66 10.71 11.43
CA CYS A 358 21.33 10.33 11.89
C CYS A 358 20.77 11.37 12.86
N GLN A 359 19.94 12.28 12.39
CA GLN A 359 19.22 13.21 13.26
C GLN A 359 17.96 12.54 13.82
N GLU A 360 17.28 11.74 13.02
CA GLU A 360 16.15 10.92 13.43
C GLU A 360 16.61 9.49 13.73
N THR A 361 17.03 9.27 14.98
CA THR A 361 17.63 8.00 15.40
C THR A 361 16.73 6.80 15.10
N GLY A 362 15.41 6.96 15.23
CA GLY A 362 14.41 5.91 14.97
C GLY A 362 14.30 5.45 13.52
N TYR A 363 14.65 6.30 12.54
CA TYR A 363 14.61 5.94 11.12
C TYR A 363 15.99 5.67 10.52
N CYS A 364 17.09 6.12 11.13
CA CYS A 364 18.40 6.11 10.48
C CYS A 364 19.39 5.07 11.03
N GLU A 365 19.36 4.77 12.33
CA GLU A 365 20.45 4.05 13.01
C GLU A 365 20.57 2.57 12.62
N LEU A 366 19.44 1.91 12.37
CA LEU A 366 19.37 0.47 12.13
C LEU A 366 19.23 0.10 10.64
N ILE A 367 19.22 1.09 9.75
CA ILE A 367 19.10 0.85 8.31
C ILE A 367 20.38 0.21 7.76
N ASP A 368 20.21 -0.87 6.98
CA ASP A 368 21.25 -1.40 6.10
C ASP A 368 21.15 -0.76 4.71
N SER A 369 22.05 0.20 4.46
CA SER A 369 22.08 0.99 3.22
C SER A 369 22.33 0.14 1.97
N SER A 370 22.98 -1.02 2.07
CA SER A 370 23.19 -1.91 0.92
C SER A 370 21.89 -2.49 0.37
N THR A 371 20.85 -2.52 1.20
CA THR A 371 19.50 -2.91 0.80
C THR A 371 18.60 -1.71 0.60
N SER A 372 18.57 -0.76 1.53
CA SER A 372 17.59 0.34 1.50
C SER A 372 17.86 1.42 0.46
N GLU A 373 19.11 1.63 0.03
CA GLU A 373 19.44 2.54 -1.08
C GLU A 373 18.81 2.03 -2.41
N PRO A 374 18.98 0.75 -2.82
CA PRO A 374 18.25 0.18 -3.94
C PRO A 374 16.72 0.31 -3.88
N PHE A 375 16.10 0.17 -2.70
CA PHE A 375 14.66 0.41 -2.57
C PHE A 375 14.29 1.87 -2.88
N ALA A 376 15.10 2.82 -2.42
CA ALA A 376 14.92 4.23 -2.72
C ALA A 376 15.08 4.51 -4.23
N THR A 377 16.12 3.98 -4.88
CA THR A 377 16.44 4.25 -6.29
C THR A 377 15.56 3.51 -7.28
N ASP A 378 15.24 2.25 -7.00
CA ASP A 378 14.68 1.33 -7.99
C ASP A 378 13.18 1.08 -7.78
N ARG A 379 12.64 1.42 -6.61
CA ARG A 379 11.23 1.18 -6.27
C ARG A 379 10.48 2.46 -5.93
N ILE A 380 10.97 3.24 -4.96
CA ILE A 380 10.27 4.45 -4.47
C ILE A 380 10.29 5.57 -5.51
N LEU A 381 11.49 6.05 -5.89
CA LEU A 381 11.62 7.23 -6.76
C LEU A 381 10.98 7.07 -8.16
N PRO A 382 11.07 5.91 -8.85
CA PRO A 382 10.53 5.77 -10.21
C PRO A 382 9.04 6.09 -10.32
N GLY A 383 8.21 5.60 -9.39
CA GLY A 383 6.77 5.87 -9.37
C GLY A 383 6.46 7.36 -9.19
N PHE A 384 7.12 8.04 -8.26
CA PHE A 384 6.94 9.48 -8.05
C PHE A 384 7.38 10.31 -9.25
N LEU A 385 8.52 9.98 -9.86
CA LEU A 385 9.03 10.69 -11.03
C LEU A 385 8.13 10.51 -12.26
N GLN A 386 7.54 9.32 -12.43
CA GLN A 386 6.69 9.02 -13.57
C GLN A 386 5.28 9.62 -13.41
N TYR A 387 4.68 9.44 -12.23
CA TYR A 387 3.25 9.68 -12.03
C TYR A 387 2.93 11.02 -11.36
N SER A 388 3.92 11.76 -10.88
CA SER A 388 3.73 13.09 -10.29
C SER A 388 4.49 14.19 -11.02
N ASP A 389 4.07 15.45 -10.86
CA ASP A 389 4.76 16.61 -11.42
C ASP A 389 5.80 17.13 -10.43
N THR A 390 6.88 16.38 -10.24
CA THR A 390 7.97 16.72 -9.31
C THR A 390 8.84 17.86 -9.81
N GLY A 391 8.93 18.05 -11.14
CA GLY A 391 9.92 18.92 -11.78
C GLY A 391 11.34 18.33 -11.78
N LEU A 392 11.48 17.06 -11.41
CA LEU A 392 12.75 16.33 -11.29
C LEU A 392 12.80 15.20 -12.33
N THR A 393 14.00 14.81 -12.69
CA THR A 393 14.32 13.67 -13.55
C THR A 393 15.14 12.64 -12.77
N LYS A 394 15.34 11.45 -13.34
CA LYS A 394 16.19 10.41 -12.72
C LYS A 394 17.61 10.93 -12.46
N ASP A 395 18.18 11.66 -13.44
CA ASP A 395 19.55 12.19 -13.39
C ASP A 395 19.74 13.28 -12.32
N ASP A 396 18.65 13.91 -11.86
CA ASP A 396 18.72 14.87 -10.74
C ASP A 396 18.91 14.16 -9.39
N LEU A 397 18.54 12.88 -9.29
CA LEU A 397 18.46 12.13 -8.02
C LEU A 397 19.43 10.95 -7.94
N ILE A 398 19.83 10.38 -9.08
CA ILE A 398 20.57 9.13 -9.18
C ILE A 398 21.80 9.29 -10.07
N GLU A 399 22.96 8.87 -9.57
CA GLU A 399 24.25 8.82 -10.28
C GLU A 399 24.87 7.42 -10.10
N ASP A 400 25.27 6.76 -11.19
CA ASP A 400 25.86 5.41 -11.18
C ASP A 400 25.03 4.37 -10.39
N ASP A 401 23.71 4.35 -10.62
CA ASP A 401 22.73 3.47 -9.94
C ASP A 401 22.67 3.67 -8.41
N ARG A 402 23.10 4.83 -7.92
CA ARG A 402 23.11 5.22 -6.50
C ARG A 402 22.49 6.58 -6.30
N LEU A 403 22.08 6.90 -5.08
CA LEU A 403 21.58 8.23 -4.77
C LEU A 403 22.71 9.26 -4.92
N ALA A 404 22.49 10.26 -5.78
CA ALA A 404 23.49 11.29 -6.07
C ALA A 404 23.81 12.08 -4.79
N ARG A 405 25.09 12.38 -4.56
CA ARG A 405 25.49 13.09 -3.32
C ARG A 405 24.91 14.49 -3.23
N ASP A 406 24.87 15.23 -4.35
CA ASP A 406 24.24 16.55 -4.40
C ASP A 406 22.75 16.48 -4.04
N PHE A 407 22.05 15.42 -4.45
CA PHE A 407 20.66 15.20 -4.08
C PHE A 407 20.52 14.97 -2.57
N ILE A 408 21.31 14.06 -1.99
CA ILE A 408 21.27 13.74 -0.56
C ILE A 408 21.46 15.00 0.28
N ASP A 409 22.54 15.75 0.01
CA ASP A 409 22.90 16.93 0.79
C ASP A 409 21.81 18.00 0.68
N ARG A 410 21.39 18.33 -0.54
CA ARG A 410 20.41 19.39 -0.78
C ARG A 410 18.99 19.00 -0.36
N PHE A 411 18.62 17.73 -0.40
CA PHE A 411 17.33 17.29 0.15
C PHE A 411 17.29 17.50 1.67
N LEU A 412 18.35 17.11 2.38
CA LEU A 412 18.48 17.25 3.83
C LEU A 412 18.66 18.72 4.26
N GLU A 413 19.28 19.56 3.44
CA GLU A 413 19.36 21.01 3.66
C GLU A 413 18.07 21.76 3.29
N MET A 414 16.98 21.03 2.97
CA MET A 414 15.70 21.59 2.57
C MET A 414 15.81 22.54 1.37
N ASP A 415 16.49 22.11 0.30
CA ASP A 415 16.53 22.86 -0.95
C ASP A 415 15.11 22.90 -1.58
N PRO A 416 14.60 24.08 -2.00
CA PRO A 416 13.29 24.24 -2.64
C PRO A 416 13.06 23.35 -3.86
N ALA A 417 14.12 22.94 -4.56
CA ALA A 417 14.02 22.05 -5.72
C ALA A 417 13.35 20.70 -5.40
N TYR A 418 13.41 20.24 -4.14
CA TYR A 418 12.86 18.95 -3.70
C TYR A 418 11.57 19.07 -2.86
N GLU A 419 10.98 20.27 -2.76
CA GLU A 419 9.79 20.53 -1.93
C GLU A 419 8.60 19.66 -2.35
N LYS A 420 8.34 19.58 -3.67
CA LYS A 420 7.27 18.71 -4.19
C LYS A 420 7.51 17.23 -3.89
N LEU A 421 8.76 16.76 -3.99
CA LEU A 421 9.09 15.36 -3.67
C LEU A 421 8.83 15.06 -2.19
N ARG A 422 9.24 15.95 -1.28
CA ARG A 422 8.93 15.83 0.15
C ARG A 422 7.42 15.79 0.40
N GLY A 423 6.67 16.72 -0.19
CA GLY A 423 5.21 16.75 -0.06
C GLY A 423 4.53 15.48 -0.58
N LEU A 424 5.04 14.88 -1.66
CA LEU A 424 4.52 13.62 -2.21
C LEU A 424 4.84 12.40 -1.33
N LEU A 425 6.02 12.36 -0.72
CA LEU A 425 6.37 11.34 0.28
C LEU A 425 5.45 11.47 1.51
N GLU A 426 5.20 12.70 1.96
CA GLU A 426 4.32 13.00 3.10
C GLU A 426 2.84 12.66 2.84
N ILE A 427 2.35 12.86 1.61
CA ILE A 427 0.99 12.43 1.20
C ILE A 427 0.83 10.91 1.35
N ASN A 428 1.91 10.16 1.18
CA ASN A 428 1.96 8.71 1.29
C ASN A 428 2.48 8.21 2.65
N SER A 429 2.72 9.10 3.61
CA SER A 429 2.84 8.74 5.02
C SER A 429 1.44 8.62 5.66
N PHE A 430 1.31 7.94 6.78
CA PHE A 430 0.09 7.76 7.57
C PHE A 430 0.27 8.15 9.03
N THR A 431 1.51 8.29 9.50
CA THR A 431 1.84 8.75 10.85
C THR A 431 1.73 10.27 11.02
N ASN A 432 1.55 11.00 9.92
CA ASN A 432 1.40 12.45 9.91
C ASN A 432 -0.08 12.91 9.88
N ILE A 433 -1.06 12.01 10.02
CA ILE A 433 -2.49 12.34 9.94
C ILE A 433 -2.92 13.23 11.12
N LYS A 434 -3.63 14.33 10.84
CA LYS A 434 -4.13 15.29 11.86
C LYS A 434 -5.58 15.10 12.25
N ASN A 435 -6.35 14.33 11.48
CA ASN A 435 -7.76 14.06 11.72
C ASN A 435 -8.04 12.55 11.84
N PRO A 436 -7.38 11.83 12.76
CA PRO A 436 -7.43 10.37 12.86
C PRO A 436 -8.85 9.82 13.05
N ASP A 437 -9.73 10.54 13.76
CA ASP A 437 -11.15 10.18 13.96
C ASP A 437 -11.93 9.95 12.65
N ASN A 438 -11.53 10.60 11.56
CA ASN A 438 -12.20 10.52 10.26
C ASN A 438 -11.38 9.77 9.21
N PHE A 439 -10.24 9.20 9.61
CA PHE A 439 -9.33 8.55 8.68
C PHE A 439 -9.77 7.11 8.38
N PHE A 440 -10.30 6.39 9.36
CA PHE A 440 -10.86 5.07 9.16
C PHE A 440 -12.38 5.05 9.38
N ALA A 441 -13.00 3.97 8.92
CA ALA A 441 -14.38 3.66 9.25
C ALA A 441 -14.57 3.53 10.77
N PRO A 442 -15.67 4.05 11.35
CA PRO A 442 -16.00 3.77 12.74
C PRO A 442 -16.10 2.26 12.99
N GLY A 443 -15.46 1.77 14.05
CA GLY A 443 -15.48 0.34 14.40
C GLY A 443 -14.48 -0.54 13.61
N THR A 444 -13.56 0.08 12.87
CA THR A 444 -12.44 -0.65 12.24
C THR A 444 -11.60 -1.38 13.28
N ASN A 445 -11.32 -2.65 13.04
CA ASN A 445 -10.41 -3.47 13.85
C ASN A 445 -9.10 -3.70 13.08
N ILE A 446 -7.98 -3.32 13.70
CA ILE A 446 -6.64 -3.48 13.14
C ILE A 446 -5.80 -4.33 14.10
N ASN A 447 -5.34 -5.48 13.63
CA ASN A 447 -4.27 -6.24 14.25
C ASN A 447 -2.96 -5.85 13.57
N PHE A 448 -2.06 -5.27 14.35
CA PHE A 448 -0.85 -4.64 13.87
C PHE A 448 0.38 -5.39 14.36
N TYR A 449 1.35 -5.64 13.48
CA TYR A 449 2.52 -6.47 13.78
C TYR A 449 3.81 -5.85 13.26
N HIS A 450 4.83 -5.75 14.10
CA HIS A 450 6.14 -5.30 13.65
C HIS A 450 7.26 -5.75 14.60
N SER A 451 8.44 -6.03 14.05
CA SER A 451 9.60 -6.38 14.87
C SER A 451 10.40 -5.14 15.24
N GLU A 452 10.83 -5.03 16.50
CA GLU A 452 11.79 -3.99 16.90
C GLU A 452 13.19 -4.19 16.27
N PHE A 453 13.44 -5.40 15.76
CA PHE A 453 14.71 -5.78 15.15
C PHE A 453 14.75 -5.58 13.63
N ASP A 454 13.70 -5.00 13.05
CA ASP A 454 13.60 -4.81 11.60
C ASP A 454 14.55 -3.71 11.11
N ARG A 455 15.46 -4.09 10.22
CA ARG A 455 16.47 -3.22 9.61
C ARG A 455 16.10 -2.75 8.19
N LEU A 456 15.01 -3.30 7.62
CA LEU A 456 14.50 -2.90 6.32
C LEU A 456 13.46 -1.78 6.46
N VAL A 457 12.50 -1.97 7.37
CA VAL A 457 11.48 -0.98 7.70
C VAL A 457 11.62 -0.65 9.19
N PRO A 458 12.06 0.57 9.55
CA PRO A 458 12.30 0.90 10.96
C PRO A 458 11.03 0.82 11.82
N VAL A 459 11.17 0.33 13.05
CA VAL A 459 10.03 0.13 13.98
C VAL A 459 9.29 1.42 14.32
N ALA A 460 9.94 2.58 14.21
CA ALA A 460 9.32 3.89 14.36
C ALA A 460 8.05 4.08 13.51
N ASN A 461 7.99 3.48 12.31
CA ASN A 461 6.79 3.46 11.47
C ASN A 461 5.56 2.89 12.19
N ALA A 462 5.78 1.82 12.97
CA ALA A 462 4.74 1.14 13.74
C ALA A 462 4.38 1.94 14.99
N GLU A 463 5.39 2.36 15.76
CA GLU A 463 5.20 3.04 17.03
C GLU A 463 4.43 4.35 16.85
N GLU A 464 4.82 5.18 15.88
CA GLU A 464 4.12 6.44 15.58
C GLU A 464 2.68 6.20 15.10
N PHE A 465 2.44 5.15 14.30
CA PHE A 465 1.10 4.83 13.83
C PHE A 465 0.19 4.37 14.98
N VAL A 466 0.71 3.52 15.87
CA VAL A 466 0.00 3.05 17.07
C VAL A 466 -0.30 4.21 18.01
N GLU A 467 0.69 5.08 18.26
CA GLU A 467 0.50 6.30 19.06
C GLU A 467 -0.61 7.17 18.49
N LEU A 468 -0.64 7.36 17.17
CA LEU A 468 -1.63 8.21 16.51
C LEU A 468 -3.05 7.63 16.49
N PHE A 469 -3.20 6.30 16.37
CA PHE A 469 -4.51 5.69 16.08
C PHE A 469 -5.14 4.88 17.21
N SER A 470 -4.37 4.49 18.23
CA SER A 470 -4.87 3.60 19.31
C SER A 470 -6.06 4.15 20.10
N GLU A 471 -6.22 5.48 20.17
CA GLU A 471 -7.38 6.11 20.82
C GLU A 471 -8.59 6.30 19.87
N HIS A 472 -8.41 6.09 18.56
CA HIS A 472 -9.38 6.43 17.52
C HIS A 472 -9.99 5.21 16.81
N VAL A 473 -9.29 4.07 16.79
CA VAL A 473 -9.76 2.79 16.23
C VAL A 473 -9.43 1.65 17.17
N ASN A 474 -10.07 0.50 16.98
CA ASN A 474 -9.71 -0.70 17.75
C ASN A 474 -8.40 -1.28 17.17
N LEU A 475 -7.28 -0.83 17.72
CA LEU A 475 -5.94 -1.23 17.31
C LEU A 475 -5.34 -2.15 18.37
N ASN A 476 -5.02 -3.38 17.96
CA ASN A 476 -4.23 -4.32 18.74
C ASN A 476 -2.81 -4.38 18.16
N PHE A 477 -1.81 -3.86 18.87
CA PHE A 477 -0.41 -3.99 18.47
C PHE A 477 0.18 -5.21 19.15
N ASP A 478 0.40 -6.28 18.38
CA ASP A 478 0.97 -7.53 18.85
C ASP A 478 2.40 -7.67 18.31
N ASP A 479 3.36 -7.35 19.16
CA ASP A 479 4.77 -7.44 18.87
C ASP A 479 5.36 -8.79 19.29
N SER A 480 4.59 -9.60 20.02
CA SER A 480 5.05 -10.86 20.61
C SER A 480 5.34 -11.92 19.55
N GLU A 481 4.61 -11.87 18.44
CA GLU A 481 4.82 -12.74 17.27
C GLU A 481 6.13 -12.44 16.54
N CYS A 482 6.72 -11.26 16.74
CA CYS A 482 7.89 -10.80 15.99
C CYS A 482 9.13 -10.50 16.83
N ASN A 483 9.04 -10.62 18.16
CA ASN A 483 10.09 -10.20 19.10
C ASN A 483 10.57 -11.33 20.04
N SER A 484 10.50 -12.59 19.61
CA SER A 484 11.05 -13.71 20.39
C SER A 484 12.59 -13.63 20.51
N ASN A 485 13.17 -14.34 21.48
CA ASN A 485 14.64 -14.42 21.64
C ASN A 485 15.37 -14.87 20.36
N SER A 486 14.71 -15.66 19.50
CA SER A 486 15.26 -16.09 18.23
C SER A 486 15.44 -14.91 17.25
N PHE A 487 14.47 -13.99 17.17
CA PHE A 487 14.58 -12.79 16.33
C PHE A 487 15.73 -11.90 16.76
N LYS A 488 15.87 -11.69 18.08
CA LYS A 488 16.99 -10.96 18.65
C LYS A 488 18.33 -11.59 18.27
N LEU A 489 18.49 -12.90 18.49
CA LEU A 489 19.72 -13.62 18.14
C LEU A 489 20.03 -13.54 16.64
N ILE A 490 19.02 -13.62 15.78
CA ILE A 490 19.21 -13.47 14.33
C ILE A 490 19.68 -12.05 14.01
N SER A 491 19.02 -11.02 14.55
CA SER A 491 19.39 -9.61 14.33
C SER A 491 20.79 -9.26 14.87
N GLU A 492 21.22 -9.88 15.98
CA GLU A 492 22.59 -9.73 16.51
C GLU A 492 23.63 -10.51 15.69
N ALA A 493 23.23 -11.56 14.97
CA ALA A 493 24.11 -12.42 14.18
C ALA A 493 24.31 -11.97 12.72
N THR A 494 23.44 -11.10 12.21
CA THR A 494 23.52 -10.58 10.83
C THR A 494 23.08 -9.12 10.75
N ASP A 495 23.83 -8.33 9.99
CA ASP A 495 23.46 -6.93 9.69
C ASP A 495 22.59 -6.80 8.43
N LYS A 496 22.27 -7.91 7.77
CA LYS A 496 21.51 -7.93 6.52
C LYS A 496 20.04 -7.53 6.74
N ALA A 497 19.57 -6.50 6.05
CA ALA A 497 18.15 -6.13 6.04
C ALA A 497 17.27 -7.26 5.47
N GLY A 498 16.00 -7.26 5.85
CA GLY A 498 14.97 -8.10 5.24
C GLY A 498 14.82 -9.50 5.86
N ILE A 499 15.82 -10.04 6.57
CA ILE A 499 15.70 -11.38 7.18
C ILE A 499 14.64 -11.37 8.30
N VAL A 500 14.82 -10.52 9.32
CA VAL A 500 13.85 -10.35 10.42
C VAL A 500 12.47 -9.97 9.86
N HIS A 501 12.45 -9.02 8.92
CA HIS A 501 11.25 -8.58 8.21
C HIS A 501 10.46 -9.74 7.61
N THR A 502 11.12 -10.60 6.81
CA THR A 502 10.49 -11.77 6.20
C THR A 502 10.04 -12.79 7.25
N LEU A 503 10.86 -13.06 8.28
CA LEU A 503 10.50 -14.03 9.32
C LEU A 503 9.28 -13.57 10.15
N CYS A 504 9.19 -12.28 10.46
CA CYS A 504 8.03 -11.70 11.15
C CYS A 504 6.79 -11.80 10.27
N ALA A 505 6.89 -11.52 8.97
CA ALA A 505 5.79 -11.73 8.03
C ALA A 505 5.25 -13.18 8.08
N LEU A 506 6.14 -14.17 8.06
CA LEU A 506 5.77 -15.58 8.10
C LEU A 506 5.11 -15.97 9.43
N ASN A 507 5.61 -15.47 10.57
CA ASN A 507 4.95 -15.68 11.87
C ASN A 507 3.53 -15.11 11.87
N VAL A 508 3.37 -13.88 11.38
CA VAL A 508 2.07 -13.21 11.28
C VAL A 508 1.10 -14.02 10.40
N PHE A 509 1.56 -14.51 9.24
CA PHE A 509 0.72 -15.35 8.39
C PHE A 509 0.32 -16.67 9.05
N ASP A 510 1.20 -17.31 9.82
CA ASP A 510 0.83 -18.53 10.57
C ASP A 510 -0.30 -18.26 11.56
N THR A 511 -0.17 -17.18 12.33
CA THR A 511 -1.18 -16.75 13.31
C THR A 511 -2.52 -16.46 12.63
N ILE A 512 -2.52 -15.68 11.55
CA ILE A 512 -3.73 -15.36 10.77
C ILE A 512 -4.37 -16.64 10.23
N MET A 513 -3.59 -17.52 9.62
CA MET A 513 -4.09 -18.79 9.09
C MET A 513 -4.71 -19.65 10.20
N ASN A 514 -4.11 -19.65 11.39
CA ASN A 514 -4.63 -20.40 12.53
C ASN A 514 -5.95 -19.81 13.05
N GLU A 515 -6.10 -18.48 13.06
CA GLU A 515 -7.36 -17.80 13.42
C GLU A 515 -8.48 -18.04 12.39
N LEU A 516 -8.13 -18.12 11.11
CA LEU A 516 -9.07 -18.31 10.00
C LEU A 516 -9.35 -19.79 9.66
N ARG A 517 -8.77 -20.74 10.39
CA ARG A 517 -8.97 -22.18 10.13
C ARG A 517 -10.43 -22.59 10.23
#